data_AF-A0A817PCY3-F1
#
_entry.id   AF-A0A817PCY3-F1
#
_cell.length_a   1.000
_cell.length_b   1.000
_cell.length_c   1.000
_cell.angle_alpha   90.00
_cell.angle_beta   90.00
_cell.angle_gamma   90.00
#
_symmetry.space_group_name_H-M   'P 1'
#
loop_
_entity.id
_entity.type
_entity.pdbx_description
1 polymer ?
#
loop_
_entity_poly.entity_id
_entity_poly.type
_entity_poly.pdbx_seq_one_letter_code
_entity_poly.pdbx_strand_id
1 'polypeptide(L)'
;MEAAQQSGRPLVRYNMSSRVTIDDLLGKVSLVPDVETQTTSLKFVDGPFTTAFAHGYWILFDELNLAQDTVLQAIESALDTRQLTINNSSSAEQSVIVYRMHSDFRLFGTQNPNTGFFKGKREKLSPSFLSRFRPLVFKELPDNE
;
A
#
# COMPACT_ATOMS: atom_id res chain seq x y z
N MET A 1 -7.58 13.02 -6.63
CA MET A 1 -7.90 13.46 -5.25
C MET A 1 -9.35 13.94 -5.14
N GLU A 2 -9.88 14.66 -6.13
CA GLU A 2 -11.28 15.13 -6.16
C GLU A 2 -12.33 14.02 -5.94
N ALA A 3 -12.16 12.83 -6.56
CA ALA A 3 -13.09 11.71 -6.38
C ALA A 3 -13.18 11.19 -4.93
N ALA A 4 -12.09 11.25 -4.16
CA ALA A 4 -12.10 10.85 -2.75
C ALA A 4 -12.81 11.90 -1.88
N GLN A 5 -12.56 13.18 -2.18
CA GLN A 5 -13.21 14.30 -1.50
C GLN A 5 -14.74 14.31 -1.74
N GLN A 6 -15.17 13.97 -2.95
CA GLN A 6 -16.60 13.84 -3.30
C GLN A 6 -17.27 12.61 -2.68
N SER A 7 -16.52 11.54 -2.39
CA SER A 7 -17.04 10.33 -1.74
C SER A 7 -16.96 10.38 -0.20
N GLY A 8 -16.38 11.44 0.37
CA GLY A 8 -16.21 11.62 1.82
C GLY A 8 -15.22 10.64 2.45
N ARG A 9 -14.37 9.98 1.66
CA ARG A 9 -13.47 8.92 2.14
C ARG A 9 -12.04 9.42 2.29
N PRO A 10 -11.33 9.04 3.37
CA PRO A 10 -9.91 9.33 3.48
C PRO A 10 -9.13 8.73 2.30
N LEU A 11 -8.25 9.52 1.70
CA LEU A 11 -7.32 9.08 0.67
C LEU A 11 -5.89 9.15 1.22
N VAL A 12 -5.25 7.99 1.31
CA VAL A 12 -3.85 7.85 1.65
C VAL A 12 -3.05 7.83 0.37
N ARG A 13 -2.15 8.80 0.15
CA ARG A 13 -1.17 8.75 -0.96
C ARG A 13 0.15 8.24 -0.41
N TYR A 14 0.70 7.21 -1.04
CA TYR A 14 1.98 6.62 -0.65
C TYR A 14 2.86 6.43 -1.88
N ASN A 15 4.06 6.99 -1.86
CA ASN A 15 5.00 6.89 -2.97
C ASN A 15 5.88 5.64 -2.81
N MET A 16 5.90 4.80 -3.84
CA MET A 16 6.62 3.53 -3.85
C MET A 16 8.06 3.74 -4.31
N SER A 17 8.98 2.99 -3.71
CA SER A 17 10.37 2.93 -4.14
C SER A 17 10.97 1.56 -3.85
N SER A 18 12.15 1.29 -4.40
CA SER A 18 12.88 0.04 -4.17
C SER A 18 13.36 -0.14 -2.72
N ARG A 19 13.19 0.87 -1.87
CA ARG A 19 13.54 0.82 -0.45
C ARG A 19 12.36 0.54 0.46
N VAL A 20 11.13 0.65 -0.05
CA VAL A 20 9.92 0.37 0.72
C VAL A 20 9.92 -1.12 1.09
N THR A 21 9.83 -1.40 2.38
CA THR A 21 9.76 -2.77 2.90
C THR A 21 8.31 -3.19 3.15
N ILE A 22 8.09 -4.49 3.36
CA ILE A 22 6.78 -5.02 3.77
C ILE A 22 6.35 -4.38 5.10
N ASP A 23 7.28 -4.24 6.05
CA ASP A 23 7.02 -3.67 7.37
C ASP A 23 6.59 -2.20 7.29
N ASP A 24 7.17 -1.42 6.37
CA ASP A 24 6.77 -0.02 6.16
C ASP A 24 5.35 0.10 5.59
N LEU A 25 4.89 -0.91 4.87
CA LEU A 25 3.60 -0.91 4.20
C LEU A 25 2.48 -1.55 5.05
N LEU A 26 2.78 -2.69 5.65
CA LEU A 26 1.83 -3.51 6.42
C LEU A 26 1.82 -3.15 7.90
N GLY A 27 2.93 -2.66 8.43
CA GLY A 27 3.05 -2.30 9.84
C GLY A 27 4.23 -2.97 10.49
N LYS A 28 4.66 -2.38 11.60
CA LYS A 28 5.84 -2.79 12.33
C LYS A 28 5.67 -2.54 13.81
N VAL A 29 6.49 -3.24 14.56
CA VAL A 29 6.55 -3.06 16.01
C VAL A 29 7.34 -1.80 16.28
N SER A 30 6.74 -0.90 17.06
CA SER A 30 7.34 0.37 17.42
C SER A 30 7.14 0.66 18.90
N LEU A 31 8.04 1.46 19.45
CA LEU A 31 7.90 1.99 20.80
C LEU A 31 6.85 3.09 20.78
N VAL A 32 5.72 2.85 21.42
CA VAL A 32 4.63 3.80 21.53
C VAL A 32 4.61 4.36 22.96
N PRO A 33 4.80 5.68 23.14
CA PRO A 33 4.64 6.30 24.45
C PRO A 33 3.16 6.36 24.82
N ASP A 34 2.88 5.98 26.06
CA ASP A 34 1.57 6.14 26.67
C ASP A 34 1.57 7.44 27.48
N VAL A 35 0.75 8.39 27.05
CA VAL A 35 0.71 9.74 27.60
C VAL A 35 0.09 9.74 29.00
N GLU A 36 -0.80 8.79 29.31
CA GLU A 36 -1.47 8.72 30.60
C GLU A 36 -0.57 8.08 31.66
N THR A 37 0.12 7.00 31.31
CA THR A 37 0.99 6.27 32.26
C THR A 37 2.43 6.77 32.27
N GLN A 38 2.82 7.65 31.34
CA GLN A 38 4.20 8.10 31.11
C GLN A 38 5.18 6.94 30.88
N THR A 39 4.70 5.82 30.36
CA THR A 39 5.52 4.65 30.04
C THR A 39 5.58 4.42 28.54
N THR A 40 6.62 3.74 28.07
CA THR A 40 6.74 3.35 26.67
C THR A 40 6.59 1.84 26.57
N SER A 41 5.79 1.39 25.61
CA SER A 41 5.57 -0.05 25.38
C SER A 41 5.77 -0.40 23.91
N LEU A 42 6.19 -1.63 23.65
CA LEU A 42 6.26 -2.16 22.29
C LEU A 42 4.84 -2.51 21.83
N LYS A 43 4.38 -1.84 20.78
CA LYS A 43 3.08 -2.11 20.16
C LYS A 43 3.28 -2.32 18.66
N PHE A 44 2.47 -3.20 18.09
CA PHE A 44 2.36 -3.29 16.64
C PHE A 44 1.59 -2.06 16.14
N VAL A 45 2.14 -1.36 15.16
CA VAL A 45 1.53 -0.18 14.55
C VAL A 45 1.26 -0.50 13.09
N ASP A 46 -0.02 -0.38 12.71
CA ASP A 46 -0.48 -0.65 11.34
C ASP A 46 0.21 0.27 10.34
N GLY A 47 0.62 -0.31 9.22
CA GLY A 47 1.14 0.43 8.09
C GLY A 47 0.01 1.12 7.30
N PRO A 48 0.36 1.99 6.34
CA PRO A 48 -0.61 2.74 5.55
C PRO A 48 -1.53 1.85 4.71
N PHE A 49 -1.03 0.72 4.19
CA PHE A 49 -1.87 -0.22 3.45
C PHE A 49 -2.83 -0.96 4.38
N THR A 50 -2.34 -1.49 5.51
CA THR A 50 -3.17 -2.20 6.50
C THR A 50 -4.29 -1.32 7.02
N THR A 51 -3.96 -0.08 7.39
CA THR A 51 -4.95 0.91 7.84
C THR A 51 -6.02 1.13 6.78
N ALA A 52 -5.63 1.38 5.53
CA ALA A 52 -6.59 1.61 4.46
C ALA A 52 -7.44 0.36 4.17
N PHE A 53 -6.81 -0.80 4.13
CA PHE A 53 -7.43 -2.10 3.85
C PHE A 53 -8.49 -2.47 4.90
N ALA A 54 -8.18 -2.26 6.18
CA ALA A 54 -9.06 -2.61 7.30
C ALA A 54 -10.17 -1.58 7.53
N HIS A 55 -9.90 -0.28 7.33
CA HIS A 55 -10.86 0.79 7.64
C HIS A 55 -11.61 1.32 6.41
N GLY A 56 -11.36 0.77 5.22
CA GLY A 56 -12.08 1.15 4.01
C GLY A 56 -11.65 2.47 3.39
N TYR A 57 -10.42 2.90 3.66
CA TYR A 57 -9.87 4.10 3.04
C TYR A 57 -9.49 3.82 1.59
N TRP A 58 -9.33 4.90 0.84
CA TRP A 58 -8.75 4.81 -0.48
C TRP A 58 -7.24 4.95 -0.35
N ILE A 59 -6.49 4.17 -1.09
CA ILE A 59 -5.03 4.28 -1.15
C ILE A 59 -4.57 4.47 -2.58
N LEU A 60 -3.69 5.45 -2.79
CA LEU A 60 -3.03 5.72 -4.06
C LEU A 60 -1.54 5.41 -3.91
N PHE A 61 -1.10 4.33 -4.57
CA PHE A 61 0.31 4.04 -4.74
C PHE A 61 0.86 4.79 -5.93
N ASP A 62 1.78 5.70 -5.64
CA ASP A 62 2.53 6.43 -6.65
C ASP A 62 3.74 5.63 -7.09
N GLU A 63 4.04 5.59 -8.39
CA GLU A 63 5.18 4.86 -8.96
C GLU A 63 5.22 3.38 -8.56
N LEU A 64 4.07 2.70 -8.61
CA LEU A 64 3.91 1.33 -8.13
C LEU A 64 4.91 0.33 -8.73
N ASN A 65 5.38 0.60 -9.95
CA ASN A 65 6.40 -0.15 -10.67
C ASN A 65 7.84 0.00 -10.10
N LEU A 66 8.05 0.78 -9.04
CA LEU A 66 9.31 0.86 -8.30
C LEU A 66 9.33 0.01 -7.03
N ALA A 67 8.19 -0.57 -6.64
CA ALA A 67 8.10 -1.45 -5.49
C ALA A 67 8.89 -2.75 -5.70
N GLN A 68 9.37 -3.34 -4.60
CA GLN A 68 9.96 -4.68 -4.65
C GLN A 68 8.88 -5.74 -4.92
N ASP A 69 9.26 -6.83 -5.59
CA ASP A 69 8.37 -7.95 -5.90
C ASP A 69 7.69 -8.52 -4.66
N THR A 70 8.40 -8.60 -3.53
CA THR A 70 7.87 -9.11 -2.26
C THR A 70 6.71 -8.25 -1.74
N VAL A 71 6.81 -6.92 -1.90
CA VAL A 71 5.75 -5.97 -1.53
C VAL A 71 4.56 -6.11 -2.48
N LEU A 72 4.81 -6.25 -3.78
CA LEU A 72 3.75 -6.44 -4.78
C LEU A 72 3.01 -7.77 -4.56
N GLN A 73 3.71 -8.85 -4.25
CA GLN A 73 3.13 -10.16 -3.93
C GLN A 73 2.25 -10.11 -2.67
N ALA A 74 2.68 -9.36 -1.64
CA ALA A 74 1.87 -9.18 -0.43
C ALA A 74 0.57 -8.44 -0.73
N ILE A 75 0.63 -7.38 -1.56
CA ILE A 75 -0.56 -6.66 -2.04
C ILE A 75 -1.45 -7.60 -2.86
N GLU A 76 -0.88 -8.34 -3.83
CA GLU A 76 -1.62 -9.28 -4.68
C GLU A 76 -2.38 -10.32 -3.86
N SER A 77 -1.70 -10.97 -2.93
CA SER A 77 -2.28 -11.98 -2.03
C SER A 77 -3.42 -11.39 -1.20
N ALA A 78 -3.26 -10.18 -0.67
CA ALA A 78 -4.31 -9.52 0.11
C ALA A 78 -5.53 -9.14 -0.74
N LEU A 79 -5.33 -8.75 -2.01
CA LEU A 79 -6.40 -8.45 -2.95
C LEU A 79 -7.18 -9.71 -3.35
N ASP A 80 -6.48 -10.80 -3.63
CA ASP A 80 -7.07 -12.07 -4.07
C ASP A 80 -7.89 -12.75 -2.97
N THR A 81 -7.32 -12.81 -1.76
CA THR A 81 -7.94 -13.49 -0.61
C THR A 81 -8.94 -12.61 0.13
N ARG A 82 -8.92 -11.29 -0.11
CA ARG A 82 -9.61 -10.28 0.70
C ARG A 82 -9.25 -10.33 2.19
N GLN A 83 -8.08 -10.87 2.50
CA GLN A 83 -7.58 -11.02 3.86
C GLN A 83 -6.09 -10.64 3.88
N LEU A 84 -5.70 -9.90 4.91
CA LEU A 84 -4.29 -9.58 5.15
C LEU A 84 -3.86 -10.26 6.44
N THR A 85 -2.85 -11.12 6.35
CA THR A 85 -2.30 -11.86 7.48
C THR A 85 -0.89 -11.34 7.76
N ILE A 86 -0.65 -10.88 8.97
CA ILE A 86 0.64 -10.33 9.41
C ILE A 86 1.15 -11.17 10.59
N ASN A 87 2.38 -11.66 10.47
CA ASN A 87 3.05 -12.36 11.56
C ASN A 87 3.69 -11.32 12.48
N ASN A 88 3.17 -11.20 13.70
CA ASN A 88 3.74 -10.31 14.71
C ASN A 88 4.70 -11.11 15.61
N SER A 89 5.99 -10.83 15.45
CA SER A 89 7.08 -11.48 16.19
C SER A 89 7.46 -10.75 17.50
N SER A 90 6.80 -9.66 17.89
CA SER A 90 7.20 -8.90 19.09
C SER A 90 6.65 -9.39 20.41
N SER A 91 5.65 -10.27 20.41
CA SER A 91 5.18 -10.92 21.63
C SER A 91 6.00 -12.19 21.88
N ALA A 92 6.23 -12.53 23.16
CA ALA A 92 6.86 -13.80 23.56
C ALA A 92 6.15 -15.04 22.96
N GLU A 93 4.90 -14.86 22.53
CA GLU A 93 4.17 -15.79 21.67
C GLU A 93 4.05 -15.20 20.26
N GLN A 94 4.44 -15.94 19.22
CA GLN A 94 4.18 -15.54 17.82
C GLN A 94 2.67 -15.34 17.65
N SER A 95 2.24 -14.10 17.47
CA SER A 95 0.83 -13.78 17.26
C SER A 95 0.59 -13.49 15.78
N VAL A 96 -0.47 -14.09 15.24
CA VAL A 96 -0.90 -13.85 13.86
C VAL A 96 -2.03 -12.83 13.89
N ILE A 97 -1.85 -11.69 13.25
CA ILE A 97 -2.87 -10.66 13.12
C ILE A 97 -3.54 -10.83 11.77
N VAL A 98 -4.88 -10.83 11.76
CA VAL A 98 -5.68 -11.03 10.56
C VAL A 98 -6.64 -9.85 10.37
N TYR A 99 -6.53 -9.18 9.23
CA TYR A 99 -7.44 -8.11 8.80
C TYR A 99 -8.29 -8.59 7.64
N ARG A 100 -9.55 -8.18 7.60
CA ARG A 100 -10.46 -8.42 6.47
C ARG A 100 -10.57 -7.15 5.65
N MET A 101 -10.60 -7.31 4.32
CA MET A 101 -10.75 -6.18 3.41
C MET A 101 -12.12 -5.54 3.61
N HIS A 102 -12.12 -4.26 3.98
CA HIS A 102 -13.34 -3.49 4.10
C HIS A 102 -14.02 -3.34 2.72
N SER A 103 -15.36 -3.37 2.68
CA SER A 103 -16.15 -3.26 1.45
C SER A 103 -15.86 -1.98 0.65
N ASP A 104 -15.48 -0.93 1.39
CA ASP A 104 -15.22 0.41 0.89
C ASP A 104 -13.78 0.70 0.47
N PHE A 105 -12.86 -0.23 0.76
CA PHE A 105 -11.46 -0.12 0.38
C PHE A 105 -11.31 -0.02 -1.13
N ARG A 106 -10.50 0.94 -1.59
CA ARG A 106 -10.14 1.07 -3.00
C ARG A 106 -8.65 1.33 -3.12
N LEU A 107 -8.00 0.61 -4.03
CA LEU A 107 -6.59 0.78 -4.35
C LEU A 107 -6.46 1.37 -5.75
N PHE A 108 -5.66 2.42 -5.85
CA PHE A 108 -5.26 3.06 -7.09
C PHE A 108 -3.73 2.95 -7.20
N GLY A 109 -3.23 2.69 -8.40
CA GLY A 109 -1.81 2.65 -8.70
C GLY A 109 -1.50 3.53 -9.89
N THR A 110 -0.49 4.38 -9.78
CA THR A 110 0.11 5.06 -10.93
C THR A 110 1.35 4.28 -11.37
N GLN A 111 1.64 4.35 -12.66
CA GLN A 111 2.88 3.85 -13.23
C GLN A 111 3.35 4.87 -14.26
N ASN A 112 4.62 5.24 -14.18
CA ASN A 112 5.23 6.09 -15.19
C ASN A 112 5.81 5.19 -16.32
N PRO A 113 5.65 5.55 -17.60
CA PRO A 113 6.20 4.78 -18.71
C PRO A 113 7.70 4.52 -18.52
N ASN A 114 8.16 3.32 -18.85
CA ASN A 114 9.58 2.96 -18.80
C ASN A 114 10.31 3.44 -20.07
N THR A 115 10.24 4.74 -20.33
CA THR A 115 10.82 5.40 -21.51
C THR A 115 11.92 6.40 -21.09
N GLY A 116 12.87 6.66 -22.01
CA GLY A 116 13.94 7.63 -21.79
C GLY A 116 14.97 7.26 -20.71
N PHE A 117 15.39 8.24 -19.91
CA PHE A 117 16.46 8.14 -18.89
C PHE A 117 16.20 7.15 -17.75
N PHE A 118 14.99 6.60 -17.65
CA PHE A 118 14.57 5.65 -16.60
C PHE A 118 14.57 4.19 -17.06
N LYS A 119 15.01 3.91 -18.30
CA LYS A 119 15.15 2.56 -18.86
C LYS A 119 16.00 1.68 -17.94
N GLY A 120 15.41 0.62 -17.41
CA GLY A 120 16.08 -0.37 -16.55
C GLY A 120 16.08 -0.07 -15.04
N LYS A 121 15.44 1.03 -14.60
CA LYS A 121 15.24 1.34 -13.16
C LYS A 121 13.83 1.02 -12.66
N ARG A 122 12.95 0.61 -13.57
CA ARG A 122 11.53 0.36 -13.34
C ARG A 122 11.22 -1.10 -13.63
N GLU A 123 10.71 -1.81 -12.64
CA GLU A 123 10.28 -3.20 -12.81
C GLU A 123 9.03 -3.25 -13.66
N LYS A 124 8.95 -4.23 -14.56
CA LYS A 124 7.73 -4.44 -15.34
C LYS A 124 6.75 -5.20 -14.44
N LEU A 125 5.67 -4.54 -14.01
CA LEU A 125 4.61 -5.18 -13.25
C LEU A 125 4.13 -6.45 -13.97
N SER A 126 4.03 -7.55 -13.23
CA SER A 126 3.68 -8.84 -13.81
C SER A 126 2.27 -8.80 -14.41
N PRO A 127 1.99 -9.56 -15.50
CA PRO A 127 0.64 -9.64 -16.04
C PRO A 127 -0.39 -10.14 -15.01
N SER A 128 0.05 -11.00 -14.07
CA SER A 128 -0.76 -11.45 -12.93
C SER A 128 -1.16 -10.24 -12.09
N PHE A 129 -0.19 -9.48 -11.57
CA PHE A 129 -0.49 -8.34 -10.73
C PHE A 129 -1.40 -7.32 -11.43
N LEU A 130 -1.11 -7.01 -12.70
CA LEU A 130 -1.90 -6.07 -13.51
C LEU A 130 -3.34 -6.55 -13.76
N SER A 131 -3.63 -7.86 -13.72
CA SER A 131 -5.00 -8.37 -13.94
C SER A 131 -5.98 -7.98 -12.83
N ARG A 132 -5.48 -7.56 -11.65
CA ARG A 132 -6.29 -7.06 -10.53
C ARG A 132 -6.68 -5.59 -10.69
N PHE A 133 -6.13 -4.91 -11.70
CA PHE A 133 -6.38 -3.50 -11.97
C PHE A 133 -7.22 -3.33 -13.23
N ARG A 134 -8.02 -2.25 -13.26
CA ARG A 134 -8.58 -1.72 -14.50
C ARG A 134 -7.65 -0.62 -15.02
N PRO A 135 -6.89 -0.85 -16.10
CA PRO A 135 -5.94 0.14 -16.60
C PRO A 135 -6.67 1.35 -17.18
N LEU A 136 -6.20 2.55 -16.82
CA LEU A 136 -6.59 3.81 -17.43
C LEU A 136 -5.35 4.39 -18.11
N VAL A 137 -5.39 4.49 -19.44
CA VAL A 137 -4.30 5.08 -20.23
C VAL A 137 -4.71 6.50 -20.60
N PHE A 138 -4.03 7.46 -20.02
CA PHE A 138 -4.18 8.86 -20.40
C PHE A 138 -3.32 9.12 -21.64
N LYS A 139 -3.90 9.74 -22.66
CA LYS A 139 -3.14 10.25 -23.80
C LYS A 139 -2.35 11.48 -23.35
N GLU A 140 -1.16 11.68 -23.92
CA GLU A 140 -0.42 12.92 -23.73
C GLU A 140 -1.32 14.10 -24.09
N LEU A 141 -1.30 15.14 -23.25
CA LEU A 141 -1.97 16.38 -23.59
C LEU A 141 -1.27 16.93 -24.84
N PRO A 142 -2.02 17.37 -25.85
CA PRO A 142 -1.42 18.00 -27.02
C PRO A 142 -0.59 19.21 -26.57
N ASP A 143 0.54 19.47 -27.22
CA ASP A 143 1.54 20.52 -26.86
C ASP A 143 0.99 21.97 -26.89
N ASN A 144 -0.32 22.15 -27.08
CA ASN A 144 -0.96 23.41 -27.42
C ASN A 144 -2.11 23.78 -26.47
N GLU A 145 -1.89 23.63 -25.16
CA GLU A 145 -2.60 24.34 -24.08
C GLU A 145 -1.64 25.17 -23.21
#